data_AF-A0A5K3FDD5-F1
#
_entry.id   AF-A0A5K3FDD5-F1
#
_cell.length_a   1.000
_cell.length_b   1.000
_cell.length_c   1.000
_cell.angle_alpha   90.00
_cell.angle_beta   90.00
_cell.angle_gamma   90.00
#
_symmetry.space_group_name_H-M   'P 1'
#
loop_
_entity.id
_entity.type
_entity.pdbx_description
1 polymer ?
#
loop_
_entity_poly.entity_id
_entity_poly.type
_entity_poly.pdbx_seq_one_letter_code
_entity_poly.pdbx_strand_id
1 'polypeptide(L)'
;MTFSDNRISPQGCVILSKALATNKNLKKIKFGRNPFQSAGCFALLTGVLKNHASQLIELNFEDIVVNRDFKLLVDKAYNVLPNLRVIYGSKLITNDLTVYSLKLYAPHDSQPKKWLRALQNLQRMTNRPLLSFLNDADIDNDKLLSRYETTKALEVRIFI
;
A
#
# COMPACT_ATOMS: atom_id res chain seq x y z
N MET A 1 8.42 2.96 18.23
CA MET A 1 9.77 3.58 18.19
C MET A 1 9.90 4.40 16.92
N THR A 2 10.60 5.54 16.93
CA THR A 2 10.79 6.38 15.73
C THR A 2 12.27 6.63 15.49
N PHE A 3 12.66 6.53 14.23
CA PHE A 3 13.98 6.82 13.69
C PHE A 3 13.88 7.73 12.44
N SER A 4 12.74 8.41 12.28
CA SER A 4 12.55 9.36 11.18
C SER A 4 13.51 10.54 11.30
N ASP A 5 13.84 11.17 10.16
CA ASP A 5 14.63 12.42 10.11
C ASP A 5 16.08 12.31 10.64
N ASN A 6 16.62 11.09 10.73
CA ASN A 6 17.92 10.81 11.35
C ASN A 6 19.09 10.68 10.37
N ARG A 7 18.88 11.04 9.09
CA ARG A 7 19.90 10.92 8.03
C ARG A 7 20.59 9.55 7.98
N ILE A 8 19.83 8.49 8.25
CA ILE A 8 20.34 7.13 8.26
C ILE A 8 20.83 6.77 6.85
N SER A 9 22.08 6.32 6.75
CA SER A 9 22.66 5.87 5.49
C SER A 9 22.17 4.46 5.11
N PRO A 10 22.27 4.05 3.84
CA PRO A 10 21.99 2.68 3.42
C PRO A 10 22.77 1.63 4.23
N GLN A 11 24.02 1.92 4.63
CA GLN A 11 24.83 1.04 5.47
C GLN A 11 24.25 0.93 6.88
N GLY A 12 23.76 2.05 7.43
CA GLY A 12 23.02 2.04 8.71
C GLY A 12 21.80 1.13 8.67
N CYS A 13 21.07 1.10 7.54
CA CYS A 13 19.95 0.18 7.34
C CYS A 13 20.36 -1.29 7.36
N VAL A 14 21.55 -1.65 6.87
CA VAL A 14 22.07 -3.02 6.93
C VAL A 14 22.39 -3.45 8.37
N ILE A 15 22.86 -2.53 9.21
CA ILE A 15 23.11 -2.82 10.62
C ILE A 15 21.77 -2.95 11.37
N LEU A 16 20.86 -2.01 11.15
CA LEU A 16 19.52 -2.03 11.74
C LEU A 16 18.72 -3.26 11.32
N SER A 17 18.86 -3.74 10.08
CA SER A 17 18.16 -4.94 9.62
C SER A 17 18.59 -6.20 10.38
N LYS A 18 19.86 -6.32 10.76
CA LYS A 18 20.34 -7.40 11.64
C LYS A 18 19.72 -7.34 13.03
N ALA A 19 19.54 -6.12 13.57
CA ALA A 19 18.84 -5.94 14.84
C ALA A 19 17.35 -6.32 14.72
N LEU A 20 16.68 -5.92 13.65
CA LEU A 20 15.28 -6.31 13.39
C LEU A 20 15.11 -7.82 13.21
N ALA A 21 16.11 -8.50 12.64
CA ALA A 21 16.12 -9.95 12.46
C ALA A 21 16.15 -10.75 13.77
N THR A 22 16.46 -10.11 14.91
CA THR A 22 16.51 -10.78 16.23
C THR A 22 15.47 -10.25 17.21
N ASN A 23 14.87 -9.08 16.95
CA ASN A 23 13.94 -8.44 17.87
C ASN A 23 12.53 -9.04 17.79
N LYS A 24 12.05 -9.66 18.88
CA LYS A 24 10.73 -10.30 18.97
C LYS A 24 9.64 -9.46 19.61
N ASN A 25 9.97 -8.30 20.19
CA ASN A 25 9.03 -7.53 21.01
C ASN A 25 8.54 -6.25 20.31
N LEU A 26 9.28 -5.77 19.32
CA LEU A 26 9.00 -4.52 18.64
C LEU A 26 7.73 -4.63 17.78
N LYS A 27 6.73 -3.81 18.08
CA LYS A 27 5.45 -3.79 17.35
C LYS A 27 5.39 -2.76 16.22
N LYS A 28 5.97 -1.57 16.42
CA LYS A 28 5.89 -0.47 15.45
C LYS A 28 7.20 0.30 15.36
N ILE A 29 7.68 0.51 14.15
CA ILE A 29 8.87 1.31 13.88
C ILE A 29 8.69 2.21 12.67
N LYS A 30 9.19 3.44 12.79
CA LYS A 30 9.14 4.46 11.74
C LYS A 30 10.55 4.90 11.38
N PHE A 31 10.84 4.99 10.09
CA PHE A 31 12.11 5.39 9.49
C PHE A 31 11.91 6.45 8.41
N GLY A 32 10.75 7.10 8.36
CA GLY A 32 10.42 8.07 7.31
C GLY A 32 11.43 9.22 7.21
N ARG A 33 11.46 9.90 6.06
CA ARG A 33 12.34 11.05 5.80
C ARG A 33 13.81 10.75 6.11
N ASN A 34 14.31 9.62 5.62
CA ASN A 34 15.72 9.26 5.66
C ASN A 34 16.28 9.02 4.25
N PRO A 35 17.54 9.37 3.98
CA PRO A 35 18.14 9.35 2.64
C PRO A 35 18.63 7.97 2.20
N PHE A 36 18.12 6.87 2.77
CA PHE A 36 18.58 5.52 2.43
C PHE A 36 17.89 4.90 1.21
N GLN A 37 16.91 5.62 0.64
CA GLN A 37 16.22 5.29 -0.61
C GLN A 37 15.62 3.87 -0.59
N SER A 38 15.27 3.33 -1.77
CA SER A 38 14.70 1.99 -1.90
C SER A 38 15.60 0.88 -1.35
N ALA A 39 16.93 1.02 -1.48
CA ALA A 39 17.90 0.02 -1.05
C ALA A 39 17.87 -0.17 0.48
N GLY A 40 17.78 0.92 1.25
CA GLY A 40 17.66 0.85 2.70
C GLY A 40 16.31 0.26 3.14
N CYS A 41 15.21 0.63 2.50
CA CYS A 41 13.89 0.01 2.75
C CYS A 41 13.96 -1.50 2.55
N PHE A 42 14.59 -1.95 1.45
CA PHE A 42 14.74 -3.36 1.10
C PHE A 42 15.55 -4.11 2.16
N ALA A 43 16.68 -3.55 2.60
CA ALA A 43 17.51 -4.15 3.64
C ALA A 43 16.73 -4.32 4.95
N LEU A 44 16.01 -3.27 5.39
CA LEU A 44 15.24 -3.28 6.62
C LEU A 44 14.10 -4.32 6.59
N LEU A 45 13.31 -4.34 5.50
CA LEU A 45 12.23 -5.32 5.35
C LEU A 45 12.76 -6.75 5.26
N THR A 46 13.88 -6.97 4.57
CA THR A 46 14.53 -8.29 4.52
C THR A 46 14.96 -8.75 5.92
N GLY A 47 15.48 -7.85 6.75
CA GLY A 47 15.81 -8.14 8.15
C GLY A 47 14.59 -8.59 8.94
N VAL A 48 13.46 -7.88 8.80
CA VAL A 48 12.20 -8.25 9.44
C VAL A 48 11.73 -9.64 9.00
N LEU A 49 11.82 -9.96 7.71
CA LEU A 49 11.38 -11.25 7.17
C LEU A 49 12.23 -12.44 7.59
N LYS A 50 13.49 -12.22 8.00
CA LYS A 50 14.33 -13.26 8.61
C LYS A 50 13.85 -13.66 10.00
N ASN A 51 13.01 -12.84 10.64
CA ASN A 51 12.47 -13.11 11.96
C ASN A 51 10.99 -13.52 11.88
N HIS A 52 10.74 -14.82 11.69
CA HIS A 52 9.38 -15.35 11.65
C HIS A 52 8.60 -15.17 12.97
N ALA A 53 9.30 -14.93 14.09
CA ALA A 53 8.70 -14.64 15.39
C ALA A 53 8.51 -13.14 15.65
N SER A 54 8.78 -12.29 14.65
CA SER A 54 8.61 -10.84 14.75
C SER A 54 7.17 -10.48 15.11
N GLN A 55 7.01 -9.64 16.12
CA GLN A 55 5.71 -9.06 16.50
C GLN A 55 5.44 -7.72 15.80
N LEU A 56 6.23 -7.40 14.76
CA LEU A 56 6.13 -6.14 14.05
C LEU A 56 4.85 -6.10 13.21
N ILE A 57 3.99 -5.13 13.52
CA ILE A 57 2.73 -4.87 12.82
C ILE A 57 2.79 -3.60 11.97
N GLU A 58 3.82 -2.75 12.16
CA GLU A 58 3.99 -1.53 11.37
C GLU A 58 5.46 -1.22 11.10
N LEU A 59 5.79 -1.08 9.82
CA LEU A 59 7.08 -0.61 9.32
C LEU A 59 6.86 0.57 8.38
N ASN A 60 7.31 1.75 8.78
CA ASN A 60 6.98 3.00 8.08
C ASN A 60 8.23 3.65 7.48
N PHE A 61 8.19 3.88 6.17
CA PHE A 61 9.17 4.55 5.30
C PHE A 61 8.57 5.77 4.60
N GLU A 62 7.68 6.51 5.28
CA GLU A 62 7.07 7.76 4.78
C GLU A 62 8.15 8.69 4.18
N ASP A 63 7.85 9.30 3.04
CA ASP A 63 8.76 10.18 2.31
C ASP A 63 10.05 9.52 1.83
N ILE A 64 10.01 8.21 1.56
CA ILE A 64 11.10 7.49 0.92
C ILE A 64 10.61 6.87 -0.39
N VAL A 65 11.28 7.22 -1.49
CA VAL A 65 10.99 6.70 -2.82
C VAL A 65 11.46 5.25 -2.91
N VAL A 66 10.58 4.37 -3.41
CA VAL A 66 10.85 2.93 -3.56
C VAL A 66 10.66 2.46 -5.00
N ASN A 67 11.45 1.46 -5.40
CA ASN A 67 11.44 0.89 -6.73
C ASN A 67 10.50 -0.34 -6.85
N ARG A 68 10.45 -0.95 -8.04
CA ARG A 68 9.62 -2.13 -8.31
C ARG A 68 10.02 -3.35 -7.47
N ASP A 69 11.31 -3.56 -7.25
CA ASP A 69 11.82 -4.71 -6.50
C ASP A 69 11.38 -4.67 -5.04
N PHE A 70 11.38 -3.47 -4.43
CA PHE A 70 10.86 -3.31 -3.09
C PHE A 70 9.37 -3.62 -3.01
N LYS A 71 8.57 -3.22 -4.01
CA LYS A 71 7.13 -3.54 -4.06
C LYS A 71 6.92 -5.06 -4.12
N LEU A 72 7.69 -5.78 -4.93
CA LEU A 72 7.65 -7.25 -4.98
C LEU A 72 8.06 -7.89 -3.65
N LEU A 73 9.01 -7.29 -2.91
CA LEU A 73 9.39 -7.75 -1.58
C LEU A 73 8.26 -7.54 -0.56
N VAL A 74 7.53 -6.42 -0.65
CA VAL A 74 6.36 -6.16 0.19
C VAL A 74 5.26 -7.19 -0.06
N ASP A 75 4.99 -7.55 -1.32
CA ASP A 75 4.02 -8.59 -1.65
C ASP A 75 4.40 -9.94 -1.03
N LYS A 76 5.69 -10.31 -1.07
CA LYS A 76 6.21 -11.50 -0.38
C LYS A 76 6.09 -11.38 1.14
N ALA A 77 6.31 -10.18 1.69
CA ALA A 77 6.25 -9.94 3.12
C ALA A 77 4.87 -10.24 3.71
N TYR A 78 3.79 -9.90 2.99
CA TYR A 78 2.43 -10.17 3.45
C TYR A 78 2.08 -11.66 3.51
N ASN A 79 2.74 -12.50 2.73
CA ASN A 79 2.57 -13.96 2.84
C ASN A 79 3.23 -14.52 4.10
N VAL A 80 4.29 -13.87 4.62
CA VAL A 80 5.04 -14.32 5.80
C VAL A 80 4.50 -13.69 7.08
N LEU A 81 4.16 -12.40 7.02
CA LEU A 81 3.68 -11.59 8.14
C LEU A 81 2.36 -10.91 7.72
N PRO A 82 1.22 -11.61 7.75
CA PRO A 82 -0.05 -11.10 7.24
C PRO A 82 -0.59 -9.88 8.00
N ASN A 83 -0.14 -9.68 9.25
CA ASN A 83 -0.52 -8.53 10.07
C ASN A 83 0.46 -7.34 9.95
N LEU A 84 1.52 -7.46 9.15
CA LEU A 84 2.48 -6.38 8.95
C LEU A 84 1.90 -5.35 8.00
N ARG A 85 1.94 -4.08 8.40
CA ARG A 85 1.62 -2.92 7.54
C ARG A 85 2.89 -2.20 7.14
N VAL A 86 3.16 -2.09 5.84
CA VAL A 86 4.31 -1.34 5.31
C VAL A 86 3.84 -0.04 4.66
N ILE A 87 4.35 1.09 5.15
CA ILE A 87 4.04 2.44 4.65
C ILE A 87 5.29 2.96 3.91
N TYR A 88 5.16 3.54 2.73
CA TYR A 88 6.29 4.07 1.94
C TYR A 88 5.80 5.07 0.89
N GLY A 89 6.74 5.81 0.29
CA GLY A 89 6.45 6.85 -0.72
C GLY A 89 6.25 8.23 -0.11
N SER A 90 6.30 9.27 -0.95
CA SER A 90 6.11 10.66 -0.55
C SER A 90 4.67 10.93 -0.10
N LYS A 91 4.53 11.75 0.94
CA LYS A 91 3.28 12.41 1.32
C LYS A 91 2.76 13.29 0.19
N LEU A 92 3.67 13.72 -0.69
CA LEU A 92 3.41 14.46 -1.94
C LEU A 92 3.71 13.56 -3.14
N ILE A 93 2.84 12.58 -3.36
CA ILE A 93 2.10 12.48 -4.62
C ILE A 93 0.62 12.35 -4.24
N THR A 94 0.14 13.31 -3.45
CA THR A 94 -1.29 13.47 -3.18
C THR A 94 -2.02 14.06 -4.38
N ASN A 95 -1.33 14.51 -5.44
CA ASN A 95 -1.98 14.92 -6.69
C ASN A 95 -2.04 13.80 -7.76
N ASP A 96 -1.15 12.79 -7.74
CA ASP A 96 -1.31 11.60 -8.60
C ASP A 96 -1.91 10.38 -7.85
N LEU A 97 -2.24 10.52 -6.56
CA LEU A 97 -3.02 9.54 -5.79
C LEU A 97 -4.46 10.02 -5.46
N THR A 98 -4.83 11.26 -5.79
CA THR A 98 -6.20 11.78 -5.60
C THR A 98 -7.18 11.32 -6.66
N VAL A 99 -6.74 10.60 -7.70
CA VAL A 99 -7.65 9.83 -8.53
C VAL A 99 -7.94 8.51 -7.83
N TYR A 100 -8.68 8.60 -6.72
CA TYR A 100 -9.42 7.53 -6.03
C TYR A 100 -8.94 6.11 -6.33
N SER A 101 -7.69 5.78 -5.94
CA SER A 101 -7.17 4.45 -6.22
C SER A 101 -8.00 3.43 -5.44
N LEU A 102 -8.80 2.63 -6.16
CA LEU A 102 -9.65 1.58 -5.60
C LEU A 102 -8.87 0.58 -4.75
N LYS A 103 -7.54 0.49 -4.86
CA LYS A 103 -6.72 -0.34 -3.97
C LYS A 103 -6.87 0.01 -2.49
N LEU A 104 -7.27 1.23 -2.15
CA LEU A 104 -7.60 1.60 -0.76
C LEU A 104 -8.92 0.98 -0.26
N TYR A 105 -9.84 0.66 -1.17
CA TYR A 105 -11.18 0.16 -0.87
C TYR A 105 -11.40 -1.29 -1.30
N ALA A 106 -10.46 -1.84 -2.08
CA ALA A 106 -10.41 -3.23 -2.51
C ALA A 106 -10.10 -4.12 -1.30
N PRO A 107 -10.99 -5.07 -0.96
CA PRO A 107 -10.70 -6.04 0.09
C PRO A 107 -9.54 -6.96 -0.33
N HIS A 108 -8.77 -7.46 0.63
CA HIS A 108 -7.64 -8.38 0.41
C HIS A 108 -8.04 -9.77 -0.14
N ASP A 109 -9.33 -10.01 -0.30
CA ASP A 109 -9.97 -11.29 -0.57
C ASP A 109 -11.17 -11.14 -1.51
N SER A 110 -11.31 -12.06 -2.48
CA SER A 110 -12.27 -12.04 -3.62
C SER A 110 -13.75 -12.23 -3.25
N GLN A 111 -14.19 -11.80 -2.06
CA GLN A 111 -15.56 -12.02 -1.60
C GLN A 111 -16.53 -10.94 -2.11
N PRO A 112 -17.58 -11.30 -2.88
CA PRO A 112 -18.50 -10.35 -3.54
C PRO A 112 -19.19 -9.35 -2.61
N LYS A 113 -19.44 -9.74 -1.35
CA LYS A 113 -20.19 -8.94 -0.37
C LYS A 113 -19.45 -7.66 0.08
N LYS A 114 -18.12 -7.62 -0.04
CA LYS A 114 -17.33 -6.46 0.38
C LYS A 114 -17.17 -5.44 -0.76
N TRP A 115 -17.14 -5.88 -2.01
CA TRP A 115 -17.19 -4.99 -3.19
C TRP A 115 -18.49 -4.19 -3.24
N LEU A 116 -19.61 -4.82 -2.87
CA LEU A 116 -20.89 -4.11 -2.71
C LEU A 116 -20.80 -2.96 -1.69
N ARG A 117 -20.06 -3.12 -0.59
CA ARG A 117 -19.84 -2.05 0.39
C ARG A 117 -18.95 -0.94 -0.14
N ALA A 118 -17.89 -1.28 -0.88
CA ALA A 118 -17.03 -0.30 -1.54
C ALA A 118 -17.80 0.54 -2.56
N LEU A 119 -18.63 -0.12 -3.37
CA LEU A 119 -19.51 0.52 -4.36
C LEU A 119 -20.60 1.39 -3.72
N GLN A 120 -21.21 0.94 -2.61
CA GLN A 120 -22.16 1.76 -1.84
C GLN A 120 -21.52 3.02 -1.26
N ASN A 121 -20.28 2.91 -0.76
CA ASN A 121 -19.54 4.07 -0.27
C ASN A 121 -19.21 5.05 -1.40
N LEU A 122 -18.85 4.55 -2.59
CA LEU A 122 -18.63 5.37 -3.78
C LEU A 122 -19.91 6.08 -4.22
N GLN A 123 -21.05 5.37 -4.28
CA GLN A 123 -22.37 5.95 -4.56
C GLN A 123 -22.72 7.09 -3.59
N ARG A 124 -22.42 6.91 -2.29
CA ARG A 124 -22.65 7.95 -1.28
C ARG A 124 -21.76 9.18 -1.49
N MET A 125 -20.54 8.99 -1.98
CA MET A 125 -19.60 10.09 -2.23
C MET A 125 -19.87 10.83 -3.54
N THR A 126 -20.26 10.11 -4.61
CA THR A 126 -20.54 10.69 -5.92
C THR A 126 -21.98 11.17 -6.09
N ASN A 127 -22.84 10.86 -5.11
CA ASN A 127 -24.28 11.16 -5.10
C ASN A 127 -25.02 10.69 -6.37
N ARG A 128 -24.62 9.54 -6.93
CA ARG A 128 -25.23 8.95 -8.14
C ARG A 128 -25.72 7.51 -7.91
N PRO A 129 -26.81 7.08 -8.56
CA PRO A 129 -27.26 5.69 -8.49
C PRO A 129 -26.16 4.74 -9.00
N LEU A 130 -25.85 3.71 -8.23
CA LEU A 130 -24.80 2.74 -8.59
C LEU A 130 -25.06 2.09 -9.96
N LEU A 131 -26.32 1.83 -10.29
CA LEU A 131 -26.68 1.15 -11.53
C LEU A 131 -26.31 1.94 -12.79
N SER A 132 -26.52 3.26 -12.81
CA SER A 132 -26.15 4.08 -13.97
C SER A 132 -24.63 4.21 -14.11
N PHE A 133 -23.90 4.24 -12.98
CA PHE A 133 -22.44 4.20 -13.02
C PHE A 133 -21.91 2.90 -13.61
N LEU A 134 -22.46 1.75 -13.20
CA LEU A 134 -22.03 0.44 -13.70
C LEU A 134 -22.32 0.29 -15.20
N ASN A 135 -23.50 0.73 -15.66
CA ASN A 135 -23.85 0.71 -17.09
C ASN A 135 -22.94 1.61 -17.94
N ASP A 136 -22.51 2.76 -17.40
CA ASP A 136 -21.59 3.64 -18.12
C ASP A 136 -20.13 3.14 -18.06
N ALA A 137 -19.80 2.33 -17.06
CA ALA A 137 -18.47 1.77 -16.87
C ALA A 137 -18.23 0.51 -17.73
N ASP A 138 -19.30 -0.22 -18.01
CA ASP A 138 -19.35 -1.40 -18.88
C ASP A 138 -19.29 -0.95 -20.35
N ILE A 139 -18.09 -0.98 -20.93
CA ILE A 139 -17.84 -0.39 -22.26
C ILE A 139 -18.22 -1.37 -23.37
N ASP A 140 -18.06 -2.66 -23.13
CA ASP A 140 -18.40 -3.72 -24.08
C ASP A 140 -19.82 -4.29 -23.87
N ASN A 141 -20.54 -3.81 -22.85
CA ASN A 141 -21.93 -4.12 -22.55
C ASN A 141 -22.15 -5.62 -22.26
N ASP A 142 -21.12 -6.28 -21.75
CA ASP A 142 -21.14 -7.70 -21.38
C ASP A 142 -21.75 -7.94 -19.98
N LYS A 143 -22.13 -6.86 -19.28
CA LYS A 143 -22.67 -6.82 -17.91
C LYS A 143 -21.68 -7.30 -16.86
N LEU A 144 -20.40 -7.37 -17.21
CA LEU A 144 -19.27 -7.57 -16.33
C LEU A 144 -18.45 -6.28 -16.29
N LEU A 145 -17.56 -6.19 -15.31
CA LEU A 145 -16.61 -5.08 -15.25
C LEU A 145 -15.22 -5.66 -15.13
N SER A 146 -14.46 -5.53 -16.20
CA SER A 146 -13.05 -5.84 -16.17
C SER A 146 -12.31 -4.87 -15.27
N ARG A 147 -11.11 -5.28 -14.83
CA ARG A 147 -10.22 -4.40 -14.07
C ARG A 147 -9.91 -3.10 -14.83
N TYR A 148 -9.81 -3.18 -16.15
CA TYR A 148 -9.53 -2.03 -17.01
C TYR A 148 -10.70 -1.06 -17.05
N GLU A 149 -11.92 -1.55 -17.29
CA GLU A 149 -13.15 -0.74 -17.32
C GLU A 149 -13.43 -0.08 -15.98
N THR A 150 -13.29 -0.85 -14.90
CA THR A 150 -13.45 -0.32 -13.54
C THR A 150 -12.46 0.82 -13.26
N THR A 151 -11.20 0.67 -13.70
CA THR A 151 -10.16 1.69 -13.51
C THR A 151 -10.46 2.93 -14.36
N LYS A 152 -10.77 2.74 -15.64
CA LYS A 152 -11.04 3.81 -16.60
C LYS A 152 -12.31 4.61 -16.24
N ALA A 153 -13.40 3.93 -15.87
CA ALA A 153 -14.65 4.57 -15.51
C ALA A 153 -14.52 5.48 -14.29
N LEU A 154 -13.61 5.15 -13.37
CA LEU A 154 -13.28 5.98 -12.23
C LEU A 154 -12.34 7.11 -12.63
N GLU A 155 -11.24 6.83 -13.32
CA GLU A 155 -10.25 7.84 -13.71
C GLU A 155 -10.81 8.96 -14.60
N VAL A 156 -11.70 8.62 -15.55
CA VAL A 156 -12.23 9.58 -16.52
C VAL A 156 -13.23 10.57 -15.92
N ARG A 157 -13.94 10.21 -14.83
CA ARG A 157 -15.13 10.95 -14.37
C ARG A 157 -14.97 11.68 -13.04
N ILE A 158 -13.75 11.72 -12.49
CA ILE A 158 -13.40 12.54 -11.33
C ILE A 158 -13.06 13.99 -11.74
N PHE A 159 -12.89 14.26 -13.04
CA PHE A 159 -12.46 15.55 -13.59
C PHE A 159 -13.59 16.43 -14.17
N ILE A 160 -14.86 16.15 -13.87
CA ILE A 160 -16.01 16.98 -14.25
C ILE A 160 -16.90 17.19 -13.03
#